data_AF-A0A2R6GRU4-F1
#
_entry.id   AF-A0A2R6GRU4-F1
#
_cell.length_a   1.000
_cell.length_b   1.000
_cell.length_c   1.000
_cell.angle_alpha   90.00
_cell.angle_beta   90.00
_cell.angle_gamma   90.00
#
_symmetry.space_group_name_H-M   'P 1'
#
loop_
_entity.id
_entity.type
_entity.pdbx_description
1 polymer ?
#
loop_
_entity_poly.entity_id
_entity_poly.type
_entity_poly.pdbx_seq_one_letter_code
_entity_poly.pdbx_strand_id
1 'polypeptide(L)'
;MPGRGLGVGWLALVAASVVVAAALFPAGVAASAPPETVFPQQDAPGEGVTNNTTVRHERPENISESGDSEQVARWLTGRLGDRFAGSTVQLSQGEYEQARALPGDEYDDRLEQYVDVAGDTADESDDETADQFRNAQRTQRKYVRTVESYERTYRQYRETKRRGNESAARRHVRRLERRAANVSRLNESLTRSHGRLGNLTGIDTTPARSRLTNVTTNVTARQTEVREETFVRTRLRVSNVGPSPASPLDPLVLRGRLVRADGTPVADRPVRLRVGNRSLVVRTDSTGVFEDSFRPVALPAGTSTQRVAYVPRDAAPFLGANDTVRVSVRQVTPNLTRTGRRWPGRCSPRRRGRCGPARTHRP
;
A
#
# COMPACT_ATOMS: atom_id res chain seq x y z
N MET A 1 18.28 60.21 34.47
CA MET A 1 18.16 59.41 35.71
C MET A 1 17.30 58.19 35.43
N PRO A 2 17.75 56.99 35.84
CA PRO A 2 17.15 55.70 35.51
C PRO A 2 16.19 55.21 36.61
N GLY A 3 15.23 54.37 36.24
CA GLY A 3 14.44 53.55 37.17
C GLY A 3 14.67 52.08 36.86
N ARG A 4 15.33 51.37 37.79
CA ARG A 4 15.59 49.92 37.79
C ARG A 4 14.43 49.17 38.45
N GLY A 5 14.24 47.91 38.07
CA GLY A 5 13.48 46.89 38.82
C GLY A 5 13.23 45.66 37.92
N LEU A 6 14.17 44.72 37.84
CA LEU A 6 14.30 43.49 38.65
C LEU A 6 13.15 42.47 38.50
N GLY A 7 13.47 41.36 37.82
CA GLY A 7 13.00 39.99 38.11
C GLY A 7 11.60 39.67 37.57
N VAL A 8 11.32 38.51 36.97
CA VAL A 8 11.72 37.14 37.31
C VAL A 8 11.57 36.31 36.03
N GLY A 9 12.57 35.48 35.74
CA GLY A 9 12.50 34.53 34.62
C GLY A 9 11.68 33.29 34.96
N TRP A 10 11.09 32.67 33.93
CA TRP A 10 10.80 31.23 33.91
C TRP A 10 11.05 30.69 32.50
N LEU A 11 12.23 30.07 32.36
CA LEU A 11 12.64 29.22 31.24
C LEU A 11 12.19 27.80 31.60
N ALA A 12 11.08 27.32 31.03
CA ALA A 12 10.65 25.95 31.18
C ALA A 12 11.44 25.05 30.22
N LEU A 13 12.59 24.59 30.69
CA LEU A 13 13.46 23.60 30.07
C LEU A 13 13.01 22.21 30.55
N VAL A 14 12.24 21.48 29.74
CA VAL A 14 11.88 20.08 30.05
C VAL A 14 13.05 19.19 29.63
N ALA A 15 13.95 18.93 30.57
CA ALA A 15 14.97 17.88 30.48
C ALA A 15 14.35 16.55 30.95
N ALA A 16 14.11 15.63 30.02
CA ALA A 16 13.77 14.25 30.35
C ALA A 16 15.06 13.42 30.37
N SER A 17 15.59 13.23 31.58
CA SER A 17 16.72 12.36 31.89
C SER A 17 16.25 10.90 31.89
N VAL A 18 16.68 10.09 30.93
CA VAL A 18 16.57 8.62 31.00
C VAL A 18 17.89 8.10 31.53
N VAL A 19 17.87 7.60 32.77
CA VAL A 19 18.95 6.84 33.39
C VAL A 19 18.97 5.45 32.76
N VAL A 20 20.00 5.14 31.97
CA VAL A 20 20.30 3.77 31.54
C VAL A 20 21.30 3.20 32.55
N ALA A 21 20.84 2.24 33.37
CA ALA A 21 21.71 1.43 34.19
C ALA A 21 22.39 0.37 33.31
N ALA A 22 23.68 0.56 33.04
CA ALA A 22 24.54 -0.45 32.44
C ALA A 22 25.07 -1.36 33.56
N ALA A 23 24.63 -2.62 33.59
CA ALA A 23 25.26 -3.65 34.41
C ALA A 23 26.31 -4.39 33.56
N LEU A 24 27.56 -4.20 33.96
CA LEU A 24 28.74 -4.93 33.50
C LEU A 24 28.72 -6.36 34.07
N PHE A 25 28.89 -7.38 33.23
CA PHE A 25 29.31 -8.71 33.66
C PHE A 25 30.71 -8.99 33.10
N PRO A 26 31.70 -9.34 33.93
CA PRO A 26 33.00 -9.79 33.45
C PRO A 26 32.95 -11.27 33.02
N ALA A 27 33.77 -11.57 32.01
CA ALA A 27 33.99 -12.89 31.45
C ALA A 27 34.83 -13.80 32.37
N GLY A 28 34.64 -15.10 32.23
CA GLY A 28 35.67 -16.11 32.44
C GLY A 28 35.33 -17.23 33.43
N VAL A 29 34.78 -18.35 32.95
CA VAL A 29 35.04 -19.68 33.54
C VAL A 29 35.21 -20.71 32.43
N ALA A 30 36.16 -21.60 32.64
CA ALA A 30 36.66 -22.60 31.69
C ALA A 30 35.66 -23.71 31.35
N ALA A 31 35.86 -24.31 30.18
CA ALA A 31 35.18 -25.51 29.73
C ALA A 31 35.67 -26.74 30.52
N SER A 32 34.75 -27.48 31.13
CA SER A 32 34.91 -28.87 31.54
C SER A 32 33.82 -29.74 30.89
N ALA A 33 34.24 -30.81 30.24
CA ALA A 33 33.39 -31.87 29.68
C ALA A 33 32.87 -32.80 30.80
N PRO A 34 31.83 -33.63 30.56
CA PRO A 34 30.80 -33.99 31.53
C PRO A 34 31.12 -35.26 32.35
N PRO A 35 30.46 -35.51 33.50
CA PRO A 35 30.29 -36.85 34.02
C PRO A 35 29.11 -37.55 33.33
N GLU A 36 29.35 -38.78 32.86
CA GLU A 36 28.34 -39.72 32.39
C GLU A 36 27.35 -40.03 33.52
N THR A 37 26.08 -39.64 33.35
CA THR A 37 24.98 -40.12 34.20
C THR A 37 24.56 -41.51 33.74
N VAL A 38 25.00 -42.51 34.49
CA VAL A 38 24.47 -43.88 34.43
C VAL A 38 23.06 -43.86 35.05
N PHE A 39 22.04 -44.17 34.26
CA PHE A 39 20.70 -44.42 34.79
C PHE A 39 20.66 -45.80 35.48
N PRO A 40 20.13 -45.93 36.71
CA PRO A 40 19.93 -47.25 37.29
C PRO A 40 18.80 -47.98 36.57
N GLN A 41 19.13 -49.13 36.01
CA GLN A 41 18.18 -50.14 35.54
C GLN A 41 17.67 -50.90 36.77
N GLN A 42 16.35 -50.86 37.00
CA GLN A 42 15.71 -51.53 38.12
C GLN A 42 14.76 -52.59 37.55
N ASP A 43 15.12 -53.85 37.74
CA ASP A 43 14.29 -55.03 37.47
C ASP A 43 13.81 -55.65 38.79
N ALA A 44 12.64 -56.32 38.69
CA ALA A 44 12.00 -57.30 39.60
C ALA A 44 10.76 -56.80 40.41
N PRO A 45 9.82 -57.69 40.82
CA PRO A 45 8.54 -57.88 40.11
C PRO A 45 7.27 -57.85 41.01
N GLY A 46 6.11 -57.59 40.40
CA GLY A 46 4.79 -58.07 40.83
C GLY A 46 4.04 -57.28 41.91
N GLU A 47 2.99 -56.55 41.50
CA GLU A 47 1.64 -56.57 42.08
C GLU A 47 0.71 -55.68 41.23
N GLY A 48 -0.56 -56.06 41.11
CA GLY A 48 -1.51 -55.55 40.11
C GLY A 48 -1.73 -54.04 40.13
N VAL A 49 -0.94 -53.32 39.35
CA VAL A 49 -1.28 -51.99 38.86
C VAL A 49 -2.09 -52.20 37.59
N THR A 50 -3.33 -51.73 37.57
CA THR A 50 -4.01 -51.45 36.31
C THR A 50 -3.18 -50.36 35.62
N ASN A 51 -2.22 -50.80 34.80
CA ASN A 51 -1.39 -49.95 33.98
C ASN A 51 -2.32 -49.24 33.00
N ASN A 52 -2.85 -48.09 33.39
CA ASN A 52 -3.39 -47.11 32.46
C ASN A 52 -2.20 -46.41 31.77
N THR A 53 -1.38 -47.22 31.10
CA THR A 53 -0.28 -46.75 30.28
C THR A 53 -0.89 -46.35 28.95
N THR A 54 -1.28 -45.09 28.83
CA THR A 54 -1.59 -44.51 27.52
C THR A 54 -0.29 -44.55 26.72
N VAL A 55 -0.15 -45.55 25.83
CA VAL A 55 1.02 -45.69 24.95
C VAL A 55 1.07 -44.44 24.07
N ARG A 56 2.10 -43.60 24.26
CA ARG A 56 2.21 -42.34 23.51
C ARG A 56 2.84 -42.51 22.13
N HIS A 57 3.65 -43.54 21.94
CA HIS A 57 4.34 -43.82 20.69
C HIS A 57 4.43 -45.34 20.49
N GLU A 58 3.93 -45.81 19.35
CA GLU A 58 4.01 -47.20 18.89
C GLU A 58 4.80 -47.25 17.58
N ARG A 59 5.43 -48.39 17.27
CA ARG A 59 6.15 -48.54 16.01
C ARG A 59 5.15 -48.49 14.86
N PRO A 60 5.41 -47.75 13.76
CA PRO A 60 4.44 -47.53 12.68
C PRO A 60 3.88 -48.82 12.08
N GLU A 61 4.71 -49.87 12.05
CA GLU A 61 4.41 -51.21 11.53
C GLU A 61 3.51 -52.06 12.44
N ASN A 62 3.25 -51.62 13.67
CA ASN A 62 2.36 -52.28 14.63
C ASN A 62 0.99 -51.59 14.77
N ILE A 63 0.76 -50.46 14.11
CA ILE A 63 -0.51 -49.73 14.18
C ILE A 63 -1.40 -50.16 13.02
N SER A 64 -2.54 -50.77 13.34
CA SER A 64 -3.60 -51.11 12.37
C SER A 64 -4.74 -50.10 12.33
N GLU A 65 -4.78 -49.16 13.29
CA GLU A 65 -5.79 -48.09 13.35
C GLU A 65 -5.37 -46.90 12.47
N SER A 66 -6.34 -46.30 11.78
CA SER A 66 -6.11 -45.03 11.09
C SER A 66 -5.88 -43.92 12.13
N GLY A 67 -4.81 -43.14 11.95
CA GLY A 67 -4.51 -42.02 12.85
C GLY A 67 -5.58 -40.93 12.80
N ASP A 68 -5.69 -40.17 13.90
CA ASP A 68 -6.60 -39.02 14.01
C ASP A 68 -6.04 -37.81 13.22
N SER A 69 -6.33 -37.79 11.92
CA SER A 69 -5.90 -36.72 11.00
C SER A 69 -6.44 -35.35 11.42
N GLU A 70 -7.65 -35.29 11.98
CA GLU A 70 -8.23 -34.04 12.50
C GLU A 70 -7.41 -33.46 13.65
N GLN A 71 -6.90 -34.30 14.55
CA GLN A 71 -6.04 -33.85 15.65
C GLN A 71 -4.70 -33.32 15.15
N VAL A 72 -4.11 -33.96 14.15
CA VAL A 72 -2.88 -33.48 13.52
C VAL A 72 -3.12 -32.17 12.79
N ALA A 73 -4.23 -32.04 12.05
CA ALA A 73 -4.63 -30.80 11.39
C ALA A 73 -4.83 -29.65 12.40
N ARG A 74 -5.50 -29.91 13.53
CA ARG A 74 -5.65 -28.94 14.64
C ARG A 74 -4.31 -28.51 15.24
N TRP A 75 -3.36 -29.44 15.41
CA TRP A 75 -2.02 -29.11 15.87
C TRP A 75 -1.24 -28.24 14.86
N LEU A 76 -1.32 -28.58 13.57
CA LEU A 76 -0.66 -27.84 12.50
C LEU A 76 -1.21 -26.41 12.35
N THR A 77 -2.53 -26.24 12.38
CA THR A 77 -3.17 -24.91 12.32
C THR A 77 -2.77 -24.04 13.50
N GLY A 78 -2.67 -24.60 14.72
CA GLY A 78 -2.12 -23.91 15.88
C GLY A 78 -0.67 -23.45 15.66
N ARG A 79 0.19 -24.34 15.15
CA ARG A 79 1.61 -24.01 14.88
C ARG A 79 1.77 -22.93 13.80
N LEU A 80 0.94 -22.96 12.75
CA LEU A 80 0.90 -21.92 11.71
C LEU A 80 0.43 -20.58 12.30
N GLY A 81 -0.58 -20.61 13.17
CA GLY A 81 -1.07 -19.44 13.92
C GLY A 81 0.01 -18.79 14.79
N ASP A 82 0.74 -19.60 15.56
CA ASP A 82 1.83 -19.14 16.43
C ASP A 82 2.93 -18.42 15.66
N ARG A 83 3.29 -18.91 14.47
CA ARG A 83 4.27 -18.25 13.60
C ARG A 83 3.80 -16.88 13.15
N PHE A 84 2.53 -16.72 12.82
CA PHE A 84 1.98 -15.40 12.52
C PHE A 84 1.98 -14.48 13.73
N ALA A 85 1.56 -14.99 14.89
CA ALA A 85 1.56 -14.23 16.13
C ALA A 85 2.98 -13.75 16.45
N GLY A 86 3.98 -14.63 16.39
CA GLY A 86 5.39 -14.30 16.57
C GLY A 86 5.89 -13.26 15.56
N SER A 87 5.50 -13.37 14.28
CA SER A 87 5.88 -12.39 13.25
C SER A 87 5.38 -10.99 13.58
N THR A 88 4.15 -10.87 14.12
CA THR A 88 3.62 -9.57 14.57
C THR A 88 4.35 -9.01 15.80
N VAL A 89 4.83 -9.88 16.70
CA VAL A 89 5.66 -9.48 17.85
C VAL A 89 6.98 -8.89 17.36
N GLN A 90 7.72 -9.65 16.54
CA GLN A 90 9.01 -9.22 15.99
C GLN A 90 8.87 -7.92 15.19
N LEU A 91 7.81 -7.80 14.39
CA LEU A 91 7.53 -6.58 13.64
C LEU A 91 7.34 -5.37 14.56
N SER A 92 6.60 -5.53 15.67
CA SER A 92 6.36 -4.45 16.62
C SER A 92 7.61 -3.99 17.35
N GLN A 93 8.62 -4.86 17.45
CA GLN A 93 9.93 -4.59 18.06
C GLN A 93 10.93 -3.99 17.06
N GLY A 94 10.57 -3.91 15.77
CA GLY A 94 11.48 -3.43 14.72
C GLY A 94 12.40 -4.52 14.14
N GLU A 95 12.21 -5.77 14.53
CA GLU A 95 12.99 -6.93 14.09
C GLU A 95 12.47 -7.47 12.74
N TYR A 96 12.67 -6.69 11.67
CA TYR A 96 12.06 -6.98 10.37
C TYR A 96 12.53 -8.28 9.72
N GLU A 97 13.77 -8.69 9.96
CA GLU A 97 14.33 -9.94 9.43
C GLU A 97 13.68 -11.15 10.10
N GLN A 98 13.63 -11.14 11.44
CA GLN A 98 12.98 -12.18 12.25
C GLN A 98 11.48 -12.26 11.94
N ALA A 99 10.82 -11.09 11.81
CA ALA A 99 9.41 -11.01 11.44
C ALA A 99 9.12 -11.61 10.05
N ARG A 100 10.08 -11.58 9.11
CA ARG A 100 9.96 -12.22 7.79
C ARG A 100 10.29 -13.70 7.79
N ALA A 101 11.21 -14.14 8.65
CA ALA A 101 11.63 -15.53 8.74
C ALA A 101 10.52 -16.43 9.29
N LEU A 102 9.71 -15.91 10.22
CA LEU A 102 8.63 -16.69 10.85
C LEU A 102 7.57 -17.22 9.87
N PRO A 103 7.00 -16.41 8.95
CA PRO A 103 6.17 -16.89 7.84
C PRO A 103 7.01 -17.22 6.59
N GLY A 104 8.24 -17.73 6.78
CA GLY A 104 9.16 -18.15 5.72
C GLY A 104 9.14 -19.66 5.48
N ASP A 105 10.30 -20.24 5.23
CA ASP A 105 10.42 -21.61 4.71
C ASP A 105 9.81 -22.66 5.67
N GLU A 106 10.10 -22.58 6.97
CA GLU A 106 9.53 -23.54 7.94
C GLU A 106 8.00 -23.35 8.14
N TYR A 107 7.45 -22.19 7.76
CA TYR A 107 5.99 -22.03 7.68
C TYR A 107 5.44 -22.72 6.43
N ASP A 108 6.13 -22.60 5.30
CA ASP A 108 5.77 -23.27 4.05
C ASP A 108 5.75 -24.80 4.25
N ASP A 109 6.78 -25.36 4.90
CA ASP A 109 6.86 -26.80 5.23
C ASP A 109 5.67 -27.28 6.08
N ARG A 110 5.25 -26.47 7.07
CA ARG A 110 4.12 -26.82 7.96
C ARG A 110 2.78 -26.67 7.26
N LEU A 111 2.68 -25.74 6.31
CA LEU A 111 1.47 -25.54 5.52
C LEU A 111 1.30 -26.66 4.48
N GLU A 112 2.39 -27.14 3.89
CA GLU A 112 2.38 -28.34 3.04
C GLU A 112 1.90 -29.55 3.83
N GLN A 113 2.46 -29.79 5.02
CA GLN A 113 1.99 -30.86 5.92
C GLN A 113 0.50 -30.74 6.28
N TYR A 114 0.00 -29.52 6.46
CA TYR A 114 -1.43 -29.31 6.73
C TYR A 114 -2.28 -29.68 5.52
N VAL A 115 -1.85 -29.29 4.31
CA VAL A 115 -2.55 -29.62 3.06
C VAL A 115 -2.56 -31.11 2.80
N ASP A 116 -1.46 -31.81 3.10
CA ASP A 116 -1.38 -33.27 2.94
C ASP A 116 -2.37 -33.96 3.91
N VAL A 117 -2.35 -33.58 5.19
CA VAL A 117 -3.20 -34.20 6.22
C VAL A 117 -4.69 -33.85 6.04
N ALA A 118 -4.98 -32.63 5.58
CA ALA A 118 -6.34 -32.16 5.35
C ALA A 118 -6.87 -32.50 3.94
N GLY A 119 -6.01 -32.97 3.03
CA GLY A 119 -6.43 -33.54 1.75
C GLY A 119 -6.99 -34.94 1.88
N ASP A 120 -6.63 -35.65 2.97
CA ASP A 120 -7.19 -36.95 3.33
C ASP A 120 -8.60 -36.83 3.96
N THR A 121 -9.03 -35.61 4.31
CA THR A 121 -10.40 -35.30 4.79
C THR A 121 -11.25 -34.78 3.61
N ALA A 122 -12.44 -35.34 3.42
CA ALA A 122 -13.26 -35.13 2.21
C ALA A 122 -14.04 -33.78 2.18
N ASP A 123 -13.54 -32.74 2.86
CA ASP A 123 -14.28 -31.50 3.12
C ASP A 123 -13.68 -30.28 2.38
N GLU A 124 -14.50 -29.62 1.54
CA GLU A 124 -14.11 -28.41 0.79
C GLU A 124 -13.66 -27.23 1.70
N SER A 125 -13.96 -27.29 3.00
CA SER A 125 -13.51 -26.29 3.98
C SER A 125 -12.01 -26.30 4.24
N ASP A 126 -11.34 -27.43 4.00
CA ASP A 126 -9.90 -27.58 4.24
C ASP A 126 -9.06 -26.89 3.16
N ASP A 127 -9.48 -27.00 1.90
CA ASP A 127 -8.91 -26.25 0.78
C ASP A 127 -9.02 -24.73 1.00
N GLU A 128 -10.19 -24.29 1.45
CA GLU A 128 -10.43 -22.90 1.79
C GLU A 128 -9.46 -22.41 2.89
N THR A 129 -9.24 -23.23 3.92
CA THR A 129 -8.37 -22.90 5.05
C THR A 129 -6.91 -22.79 4.61
N ALA A 130 -6.42 -23.74 3.81
CA ALA A 130 -5.08 -23.71 3.25
C ALA A 130 -4.84 -22.44 2.40
N ASP A 131 -5.80 -22.09 1.56
CA ASP A 131 -5.71 -20.87 0.74
C ASP A 131 -5.70 -19.59 1.57
N GLN A 132 -6.45 -19.55 2.68
CA GLN A 132 -6.38 -18.42 3.61
C GLN A 132 -5.01 -18.30 4.28
N PHE A 133 -4.39 -19.41 4.68
CA PHE A 133 -3.04 -19.42 5.22
C PHE A 133 -2.02 -18.89 4.19
N ARG A 134 -2.05 -19.39 2.95
CA ARG A 134 -1.20 -18.90 1.85
C ARG A 134 -1.37 -17.40 1.59
N ASN A 135 -2.62 -16.92 1.57
CA ASN A 135 -2.91 -15.50 1.35
C ASN A 135 -2.44 -14.61 2.51
N ALA A 136 -2.70 -15.02 3.75
CA ALA A 136 -2.25 -14.33 4.95
C ALA A 136 -0.71 -14.21 4.97
N GLN A 137 -0.01 -15.30 4.67
CA GLN A 137 1.45 -15.35 4.63
C GLN A 137 2.04 -14.39 3.59
N ARG A 138 1.56 -14.46 2.34
CA ARG A 138 2.00 -13.54 1.27
C ARG A 138 1.78 -12.08 1.65
N THR A 139 0.62 -11.78 2.23
CA THR A 139 0.27 -10.42 2.64
C THR A 139 1.13 -9.95 3.82
N GLN A 140 1.42 -10.82 4.79
CA GLN A 140 2.21 -10.50 5.97
C GLN A 140 3.67 -10.19 5.62
N ARG A 141 4.29 -11.02 4.78
CA ARG A 141 5.65 -10.77 4.26
C ARG A 141 5.73 -9.42 3.53
N LYS A 142 4.70 -9.08 2.74
CA LYS A 142 4.62 -7.79 2.03
C LYS A 142 4.41 -6.62 2.99
N TYR A 143 3.60 -6.80 4.03
CA TYR A 143 3.38 -5.80 5.07
C TYR A 143 4.69 -5.47 5.81
N VAL A 144 5.40 -6.49 6.32
CA VAL A 144 6.69 -6.33 7.02
C VAL A 144 7.71 -5.59 6.14
N ARG A 145 7.89 -5.99 4.88
CA ARG A 145 8.79 -5.30 3.91
C ARG A 145 8.39 -3.84 3.67
N THR A 146 7.09 -3.55 3.66
CA THR A 146 6.58 -2.20 3.42
C THR A 146 6.82 -1.29 4.62
N VAL A 147 6.62 -1.80 5.85
CA VAL A 147 6.92 -1.09 7.10
C VAL A 147 8.42 -0.82 7.22
N GLU A 148 9.29 -1.82 7.03
CA GLU A 148 10.75 -1.64 7.04
C GLU A 148 11.19 -0.57 6.04
N SER A 149 10.63 -0.61 4.82
CA SER A 149 10.95 0.37 3.80
C SER A 149 10.45 1.78 4.14
N TYR A 150 9.33 1.90 4.86
CA TYR A 150 8.85 3.18 5.39
C TYR A 150 9.87 3.74 6.38
N GLU A 151 10.31 2.93 7.35
CA GLU A 151 11.27 3.32 8.38
C GLU A 151 12.62 3.74 7.82
N ARG A 152 13.15 2.97 6.86
CA ARG A 152 14.36 3.35 6.12
C ARG A 152 14.19 4.68 5.41
N THR A 153 13.05 4.92 4.76
CA THR A 153 12.77 6.19 4.08
C THR A 153 12.63 7.35 5.09
N TYR A 154 12.10 7.08 6.28
CA TYR A 154 11.93 8.08 7.33
C TYR A 154 13.28 8.49 7.93
N ARG A 155 14.20 7.54 8.14
CA ARG A 155 15.59 7.84 8.51
C ARG A 155 16.27 8.72 7.47
N GLN A 156 16.10 8.43 6.19
CA GLN A 156 16.64 9.26 5.10
C GLN A 156 16.03 10.67 5.09
N TYR A 157 14.71 10.80 5.31
CA TYR A 157 14.05 12.10 5.46
C TYR A 157 14.70 12.94 6.57
N ARG A 158 14.81 12.38 7.78
CA ARG A 158 15.40 13.07 8.94
C ARG A 158 16.83 13.52 8.66
N GLU A 159 17.62 12.68 8.02
CA GLU A 159 19.00 13.01 7.66
C GLU A 159 19.06 14.15 6.63
N THR A 160 18.20 14.12 5.59
CA THR A 160 18.14 15.22 4.62
C THR A 160 17.67 16.53 5.23
N LYS A 161 16.76 16.49 6.22
CA LYS A 161 16.33 17.67 6.98
C LYS A 161 17.49 18.27 7.79
N ARG A 162 18.26 17.45 8.50
CA ARG A 162 19.44 17.92 9.26
C ARG A 162 20.48 18.61 8.39
N ARG A 163 20.66 18.13 7.16
CA ARG A 163 21.58 18.70 6.17
C ARG A 163 21.02 19.93 5.43
N GLY A 164 19.79 20.37 5.75
CA GLY A 164 19.13 21.49 5.07
C GLY A 164 18.71 21.22 3.62
N ASN A 165 18.73 19.97 3.16
CA ASN A 165 18.34 19.62 1.78
C ASN A 165 16.82 19.46 1.66
N GLU A 166 16.11 20.59 1.68
CA GLU A 166 14.65 20.66 1.67
C GLU A 166 14.02 19.99 0.45
N SER A 167 14.63 20.12 -0.73
CA SER A 167 14.12 19.47 -1.95
C SER A 167 14.21 17.95 -1.89
N ALA A 168 15.28 17.39 -1.31
CA ALA A 168 15.38 15.96 -1.07
C ALA A 168 14.40 15.50 0.02
N ALA A 169 14.30 16.25 1.13
CA ALA A 169 13.37 15.96 2.21
C ALA A 169 11.93 15.84 1.68
N ARG A 170 11.47 16.80 0.88
CA ARG A 170 10.14 16.77 0.23
C ARG A 170 9.93 15.51 -0.62
N ARG A 171 10.92 15.10 -1.41
CA ARG A 171 10.86 13.85 -2.19
C ARG A 171 10.76 12.61 -1.29
N HIS A 172 11.45 12.59 -0.13
CA HIS A 172 11.30 11.51 0.84
C HIS A 172 9.90 11.48 1.45
N VAL A 173 9.32 12.63 1.83
CA VAL A 173 7.96 12.67 2.38
C VAL A 173 6.92 12.15 1.38
N ARG A 174 7.00 12.52 0.10
CA ARG A 174 6.11 11.96 -0.94
C ARG A 174 6.24 10.43 -1.07
N ARG A 175 7.45 9.89 -0.88
CA ARG A 175 7.67 8.43 -0.85
C ARG A 175 7.07 7.81 0.42
N LEU A 176 7.20 8.48 1.56
CA LEU A 176 6.58 8.04 2.81
C LEU A 176 5.05 8.02 2.70
N GLU A 177 4.40 9.04 2.12
CA GLU A 177 2.95 9.07 1.89
C GLU A 177 2.47 7.83 1.12
N ARG A 178 3.17 7.47 0.03
CA ARG A 178 2.84 6.27 -0.76
C ARG A 178 3.02 4.98 0.05
N ARG A 179 4.06 4.89 0.87
CA ARG A 179 4.35 3.73 1.71
C ARG A 179 3.32 3.58 2.84
N ALA A 180 2.98 4.68 3.53
CA ALA A 180 1.95 4.68 4.56
C ALA A 180 0.60 4.22 4.01
N ALA A 181 0.19 4.70 2.83
CA ALA A 181 -1.02 4.23 2.17
C ALA A 181 -0.99 2.73 1.82
N ASN A 182 0.18 2.19 1.45
CA ASN A 182 0.37 0.75 1.23
C ASN A 182 0.28 -0.04 2.55
N VAL A 183 0.87 0.45 3.63
CA VAL A 183 0.79 -0.16 4.97
C VAL A 183 -0.68 -0.27 5.40
N SER A 184 -1.47 0.80 5.29
CA SER A 184 -2.90 0.77 5.65
C SER A 184 -3.69 -0.25 4.84
N ARG A 185 -3.52 -0.29 3.51
CA ARG A 185 -4.21 -1.27 2.65
C ARG A 185 -3.84 -2.72 2.98
N LEU A 186 -2.55 -2.98 3.25
CA LEU A 186 -2.08 -4.31 3.62
C LEU A 186 -2.57 -4.72 5.01
N ASN A 187 -2.63 -3.79 5.96
CA ASN A 187 -3.20 -4.03 7.29
C ASN A 187 -4.68 -4.39 7.24
N GLU A 188 -5.47 -3.67 6.44
CA GLU A 188 -6.89 -4.01 6.22
C GLU A 188 -7.05 -5.44 5.67
N SER A 189 -6.22 -5.81 4.68
CA SER A 189 -6.22 -7.15 4.11
C SER A 189 -5.83 -8.23 5.13
N LEU A 190 -4.79 -7.97 5.94
CA LEU A 190 -4.35 -8.89 6.99
C LEU A 190 -5.37 -9.06 8.10
N THR A 191 -5.98 -7.95 8.54
CA THR A 191 -7.00 -7.97 9.59
C THR A 191 -8.21 -8.81 9.16
N ARG A 192 -8.63 -8.70 7.88
CA ARG A 192 -9.66 -9.58 7.30
C ARG A 192 -9.19 -11.04 7.24
N SER A 193 -7.97 -11.30 6.76
CA SER A 193 -7.43 -12.67 6.62
C SER A 193 -7.31 -13.36 7.98
N HIS A 194 -6.79 -12.69 9.01
CA HIS A 194 -6.74 -13.20 10.38
C HIS A 194 -8.14 -13.46 10.96
N GLY A 195 -9.11 -12.58 10.68
CA GLY A 195 -10.50 -12.83 11.08
C GLY A 195 -11.09 -14.09 10.47
N ARG A 196 -10.84 -14.30 9.17
CA ARG A 196 -11.31 -15.51 8.48
C ARG A 196 -10.64 -16.76 9.01
N LEU A 197 -9.31 -16.72 9.21
CA LEU A 197 -8.57 -17.83 9.82
C LEU A 197 -9.07 -18.17 11.22
N GLY A 198 -9.32 -17.18 12.08
CA GLY A 198 -9.87 -17.43 13.41
C GLY A 198 -11.24 -18.11 13.37
N ASN A 199 -12.10 -17.71 12.42
CA ASN A 199 -13.42 -18.33 12.26
C ASN A 199 -13.35 -19.76 11.71
N LEU A 200 -12.42 -20.04 10.79
CA LEU A 200 -12.28 -21.37 10.17
C LEU A 200 -11.57 -22.38 11.08
N THR A 201 -10.60 -21.93 11.86
CA THR A 201 -9.68 -22.82 12.61
C THR A 201 -9.87 -22.75 14.13
N GLY A 202 -10.61 -21.77 14.64
CA GLY A 202 -10.77 -21.54 16.08
C GLY A 202 -9.57 -20.91 16.78
N ILE A 203 -8.48 -20.58 16.08
CA ILE A 203 -7.30 -19.93 16.67
C ILE A 203 -7.60 -18.47 17.06
N ASP A 204 -7.08 -18.01 18.22
CA ASP A 204 -7.20 -16.61 18.60
C ASP A 204 -6.23 -15.73 17.81
N THR A 205 -6.77 -14.93 16.89
CA THR A 205 -6.00 -13.96 16.09
C THR A 205 -6.09 -12.53 16.60
N THR A 206 -6.83 -12.29 17.69
CA THR A 206 -7.10 -10.95 18.23
C THR A 206 -5.82 -10.21 18.62
N PRO A 207 -4.85 -10.82 19.34
CA PRO A 207 -3.61 -10.15 19.72
C PRO A 207 -2.78 -9.72 18.49
N ALA A 208 -2.70 -10.57 17.47
CA ALA A 208 -1.98 -10.28 16.24
C ALA A 208 -2.62 -9.09 15.49
N ARG A 209 -3.95 -9.08 15.36
CA ARG A 209 -4.71 -7.99 14.71
C ARG A 209 -4.51 -6.64 15.43
N SER A 210 -4.50 -6.64 16.76
CA SER A 210 -4.24 -5.45 17.57
C SER A 210 -2.83 -4.90 17.35
N ARG A 211 -1.80 -5.76 17.32
CA ARG A 211 -0.42 -5.33 17.03
C ARG A 211 -0.28 -4.75 15.63
N LEU A 212 -0.86 -5.39 14.61
CA LEU A 212 -0.84 -4.90 13.23
C LEU A 212 -1.49 -3.52 13.10
N THR A 213 -2.63 -3.35 13.77
CA THR A 213 -3.34 -2.07 13.84
C THR A 213 -2.49 -0.99 14.52
N ASN A 214 -1.85 -1.30 15.65
CA ASN A 214 -0.98 -0.36 16.36
C ASN A 214 0.21 0.09 15.50
N VAL A 215 0.88 -0.85 14.81
CA VAL A 215 1.97 -0.51 13.88
C VAL A 215 1.46 0.41 12.75
N THR A 216 0.28 0.12 12.19
CA THR A 216 -0.32 0.96 11.15
C THR A 216 -0.65 2.35 11.66
N THR A 217 -1.24 2.46 12.86
CA THR A 217 -1.56 3.74 13.50
C THR A 217 -0.31 4.57 13.75
N ASN A 218 0.78 3.95 14.22
CA ASN A 218 2.06 4.65 14.42
C ASN A 218 2.66 5.16 13.09
N VAL A 219 2.54 4.38 12.01
CA VAL A 219 2.97 4.80 10.67
C VAL A 219 2.13 5.98 10.17
N THR A 220 0.80 5.92 10.27
CA THR A 220 -0.09 6.97 9.74
C THR A 220 -0.06 8.26 10.58
N ALA A 221 0.07 8.16 11.90
CA ALA A 221 0.23 9.30 12.79
C ALA A 221 1.52 10.09 12.46
N ARG A 222 2.66 9.39 12.42
CA ARG A 222 3.95 9.99 12.04
C ARG A 222 3.94 10.54 10.62
N GLN A 223 3.25 9.88 9.69
CA GLN A 223 3.13 10.41 8.33
C GLN A 223 2.37 11.74 8.29
N THR A 224 1.38 11.91 9.15
CA THR A 224 0.60 13.15 9.24
C THR A 224 1.48 14.29 9.76
N GLU A 225 2.23 14.04 10.83
CA GLU A 225 3.20 14.99 11.40
C GLU A 225 4.23 15.44 10.35
N VAL A 226 4.93 14.50 9.73
CA VAL A 226 5.98 14.79 8.73
C VAL A 226 5.42 15.58 7.54
N ARG A 227 4.18 15.27 7.12
CA ARG A 227 3.50 15.98 6.03
C ARG A 227 3.26 17.44 6.39
N GLU A 228 2.78 17.70 7.60
CA GLU A 228 2.42 19.04 8.08
C GLU A 228 3.67 19.88 8.38
N GLU A 229 4.74 19.26 8.86
CA GLU A 229 6.05 19.89 9.03
C GLU A 229 6.68 20.28 7.68
N THR A 230 6.54 19.44 6.65
CA THR A 230 7.30 19.59 5.40
C THR A 230 6.59 20.43 4.34
N PHE A 231 5.27 20.46 4.33
CA PHE A 231 4.50 21.05 3.23
C PHE A 231 3.49 22.10 3.67
N VAL A 232 3.37 23.14 2.85
CA VAL A 232 2.37 24.19 3.00
C VAL A 232 1.05 23.72 2.36
N ARG A 233 -0.03 23.77 3.14
CA ARG A 233 -1.37 23.43 2.65
C ARG A 233 -1.85 24.46 1.60
N THR A 234 -2.50 23.97 0.55
CA THR A 234 -3.10 24.81 -0.50
C THR A 234 -4.61 24.63 -0.55
N ARG A 235 -5.29 25.61 -1.16
CA ARG A 235 -6.71 25.58 -1.50
C ARG A 235 -6.85 25.91 -2.98
N LEU A 236 -7.65 25.11 -3.66
CA LEU A 236 -8.00 25.30 -5.06
C LEU A 236 -9.48 25.66 -5.14
N ARG A 237 -9.79 26.67 -5.95
CA ARG A 237 -11.15 27.01 -6.37
C ARG A 237 -11.21 27.05 -7.88
N VAL A 238 -12.20 26.39 -8.48
CA VAL A 238 -12.34 26.30 -9.95
C VAL A 238 -13.80 26.52 -10.34
N SER A 239 -13.99 27.30 -11.39
CA SER A 239 -15.28 27.49 -12.04
C SER A 239 -15.16 27.35 -13.56
N ASN A 240 -16.27 27.00 -14.22
CA ASN A 240 -16.39 27.16 -15.66
C ASN A 240 -16.86 28.59 -15.93
N VAL A 241 -16.11 29.31 -16.76
CA VAL A 241 -16.45 30.67 -17.23
C VAL A 241 -16.73 30.71 -18.73
N GLY A 242 -16.63 29.57 -19.40
CA GLY A 242 -16.89 29.44 -20.84
C GLY A 242 -18.33 29.03 -21.16
N PRO A 243 -18.60 28.70 -22.43
CA PRO A 243 -19.90 28.23 -22.90
C PRO A 243 -20.42 27.03 -22.10
N SER A 244 -21.73 27.00 -21.88
CA SER A 244 -22.43 25.88 -21.25
C SER A 244 -23.79 25.69 -21.95
N PRO A 245 -24.01 24.61 -22.71
CA PRO A 245 -23.13 23.44 -22.85
C PRO A 245 -21.89 23.71 -23.70
N ALA A 246 -20.74 23.16 -23.30
CA ALA A 246 -19.51 23.17 -24.09
C ALA A 246 -19.54 22.10 -25.19
N SER A 247 -18.84 22.34 -26.29
CA SER A 247 -18.73 21.42 -27.43
C SER A 247 -17.29 21.35 -27.93
N PRO A 248 -16.92 20.38 -28.80
CA PRO A 248 -15.63 20.39 -29.47
C PRO A 248 -15.33 21.70 -30.23
N LEU A 249 -16.36 22.40 -30.71
CA LEU A 249 -16.25 23.70 -31.38
C LEU A 249 -16.22 24.86 -30.37
N ASP A 250 -16.97 24.75 -29.28
CA ASP A 250 -17.11 25.72 -28.18
C ASP A 250 -16.40 25.18 -26.91
N PRO A 251 -15.08 25.35 -26.78
CA PRO A 251 -14.32 24.73 -25.70
C PRO A 251 -14.80 25.19 -24.33
N LEU A 252 -14.69 24.31 -23.33
CA LEU A 252 -14.87 24.72 -21.94
C LEU A 252 -13.73 25.65 -21.53
N VAL A 253 -14.02 26.69 -20.75
CA VAL A 253 -12.99 27.57 -20.18
C VAL A 253 -13.01 27.42 -18.67
N LEU A 254 -11.95 26.82 -18.13
CA LEU A 254 -11.77 26.67 -16.69
C LEU A 254 -10.96 27.84 -16.16
N ARG A 255 -11.56 28.60 -15.24
CA ARG A 255 -10.87 29.61 -14.45
C ARG A 255 -10.72 29.09 -13.03
N GLY A 256 -9.52 29.18 -12.48
CA GLY A 256 -9.27 28.76 -11.11
C GLY A 256 -8.32 29.68 -10.37
N ARG A 257 -8.33 29.57 -9.05
CA ARG A 257 -7.42 30.28 -8.15
C ARG A 257 -6.79 29.32 -7.17
N LEU A 258 -5.46 29.35 -7.11
CA LEU A 258 -4.66 28.52 -6.21
C LEU A 258 -3.99 29.41 -5.16
N VAL A 259 -4.37 29.19 -3.90
CA VAL A 259 -3.83 29.93 -2.75
C VAL A 259 -3.28 28.97 -1.70
N ARG A 260 -2.41 29.47 -0.84
CA ARG A 260 -2.02 28.79 0.40
C ARG A 260 -3.15 28.86 1.43
N ALA A 261 -3.02 28.11 2.51
CA ALA A 261 -3.99 28.13 3.61
C ALA A 261 -4.11 29.51 4.30
N ASP A 262 -3.05 30.33 4.27
CA ASP A 262 -3.04 31.72 4.76
C ASP A 262 -3.69 32.72 3.78
N GLY A 263 -4.08 32.28 2.57
CA GLY A 263 -4.65 33.14 1.52
C GLY A 263 -3.64 33.73 0.53
N THR A 264 -2.34 33.59 0.79
CA THR A 264 -1.26 34.03 -0.11
C THR A 264 -1.35 33.28 -1.45
N PRO A 265 -1.26 33.98 -2.59
CA PRO A 265 -1.32 33.33 -3.89
C PRO A 265 -0.14 32.41 -4.14
N VAL A 266 -0.39 31.30 -4.84
CA VAL A 266 0.67 30.50 -5.46
C VAL A 266 0.96 31.13 -6.82
N ALA A 267 1.73 32.21 -6.81
CA ALA A 267 1.89 33.11 -7.94
C ALA A 267 2.97 32.71 -8.96
N ASP A 268 2.79 33.16 -10.20
CA ASP A 268 3.77 33.28 -11.29
C ASP A 268 4.51 31.99 -11.67
N ARG A 269 3.86 30.83 -11.57
CA ARG A 269 4.53 29.54 -11.76
C ARG A 269 3.70 28.52 -12.52
N PRO A 270 4.35 27.60 -13.25
CA PRO A 270 3.67 26.46 -13.84
C PRO A 270 3.18 25.50 -12.74
N VAL A 271 1.89 25.19 -12.75
CA VAL A 271 1.24 24.23 -11.87
C VAL A 271 0.64 23.11 -12.69
N ARG A 272 0.66 21.88 -12.13
CA ARG A 272 0.03 20.73 -12.77
C ARG A 272 -1.35 20.52 -12.20
N LEU A 273 -2.33 20.43 -13.09
CA LEU A 273 -3.71 20.13 -12.77
C LEU A 273 -4.08 18.78 -13.37
N ARG A 274 -4.94 18.05 -12.69
CA ARG A 274 -5.58 16.84 -13.19
C ARG A 274 -7.08 17.08 -13.24
N VAL A 275 -7.65 17.10 -14.44
CA VAL A 275 -9.08 17.30 -14.71
C VAL A 275 -9.62 15.96 -15.22
N GLY A 276 -10.38 15.25 -14.40
CA GLY A 276 -10.75 13.86 -14.68
C GLY A 276 -9.49 12.99 -14.91
N ASN A 277 -9.35 12.44 -16.12
CA ASN A 277 -8.21 11.62 -16.54
C ASN A 277 -7.12 12.39 -17.31
N ARG A 278 -7.29 13.70 -17.52
CA ARG A 278 -6.31 14.52 -18.25
C ARG A 278 -5.41 15.27 -17.29
N SER A 279 -4.12 15.36 -17.63
CA SER A 279 -3.14 16.19 -16.90
C SER A 279 -2.79 17.41 -17.74
N LEU A 280 -2.81 18.58 -17.13
CA LEU A 280 -2.57 19.88 -17.74
C LEU A 280 -1.48 20.62 -16.98
N VAL A 281 -0.73 21.46 -17.69
CA VAL A 281 0.21 22.41 -17.08
C VAL A 281 -0.29 23.80 -17.39
N VAL A 282 -0.69 24.55 -16.38
CA VAL A 282 -1.14 25.94 -16.50
C VAL A 282 -0.21 26.85 -15.72
N ARG A 283 -0.10 28.12 -16.10
CA ARG A 283 0.67 29.11 -15.35
C ARG A 283 -0.26 29.97 -14.51
N THR A 284 0.01 30.08 -13.22
CA THR A 284 -0.70 31.05 -12.37
C THR A 284 -0.12 32.44 -12.54
N ASP A 285 -0.96 33.46 -12.43
CA ASP A 285 -0.57 34.88 -12.41
C ASP A 285 -0.15 35.34 -11.00
N SER A 286 0.10 36.64 -10.84
CA SER A 286 0.51 37.27 -9.57
C SER A 286 -0.52 37.11 -8.44
N THR A 287 -1.80 36.90 -8.79
CA THR A 287 -2.92 36.71 -7.85
C THR A 287 -3.25 35.24 -7.61
N GLY A 288 -2.46 34.32 -8.22
CA GLY A 288 -2.65 32.88 -8.14
C GLY A 288 -3.78 32.37 -9.03
N VAL A 289 -4.31 33.20 -9.92
CA VAL A 289 -5.38 32.84 -10.87
C VAL A 289 -4.76 32.20 -12.11
N PHE A 290 -5.47 31.24 -12.70
CA PHE A 290 -5.15 30.66 -14.00
C PHE A 290 -6.44 30.52 -14.80
N GLU A 291 -6.30 30.52 -16.12
CA GLU A 291 -7.38 30.24 -17.05
C GLU A 291 -6.85 29.35 -18.17
N ASP A 292 -7.60 28.31 -18.53
CA ASP A 292 -7.24 27.42 -19.63
C ASP A 292 -8.49 26.90 -20.34
N SER A 293 -8.37 26.69 -21.65
CA SER A 293 -9.46 26.22 -22.51
C SER A 293 -9.28 24.74 -22.85
N PHE A 294 -10.34 23.95 -22.74
CA PHE A 294 -10.29 22.54 -23.08
C PHE A 294 -11.42 22.13 -24.02
N ARG A 295 -11.07 21.31 -25.02
CA ARG A 295 -12.05 20.72 -25.93
C ARG A 295 -12.57 19.38 -25.38
N PRO A 296 -13.89 19.25 -25.11
CA PRO A 296 -14.51 18.05 -24.55
C PRO A 296 -14.68 16.96 -25.63
N VAL A 297 -13.58 16.39 -26.12
CA VAL A 297 -13.62 15.31 -27.14
C VAL A 297 -13.82 13.90 -26.56
N ALA A 298 -13.58 13.74 -25.26
CA ALA A 298 -13.66 12.45 -24.56
C ALA A 298 -14.66 12.46 -23.39
N LEU A 299 -15.39 13.56 -23.21
CA LEU A 299 -16.43 13.66 -22.19
C LEU A 299 -17.75 13.19 -22.79
N PRO A 300 -18.53 12.35 -22.08
CA PRO A 300 -19.87 11.97 -22.52
C PRO A 300 -20.77 13.21 -22.61
N ALA A 301 -21.78 13.13 -23.48
CA ALA A 301 -22.81 14.15 -23.57
C ALA A 301 -23.58 14.27 -22.24
N GLY A 302 -24.08 15.47 -21.94
CA GLY A 302 -24.86 15.76 -20.75
C GLY A 302 -24.07 16.44 -19.63
N THR A 303 -24.70 16.54 -18.46
CA THR A 303 -24.15 17.23 -17.29
C THR A 303 -23.40 16.24 -16.40
N SER A 304 -22.14 16.56 -16.08
CA SER A 304 -21.32 15.77 -15.17
C SER A 304 -20.49 16.65 -14.25
N THR A 305 -20.16 16.12 -13.07
CA THR A 305 -19.24 16.78 -12.13
C THR A 305 -17.82 16.30 -12.40
N GLN A 306 -16.93 17.22 -12.74
CA GLN A 306 -15.53 16.94 -13.03
C GLN A 306 -14.66 17.33 -11.84
N ARG A 307 -13.85 16.39 -11.36
CA ARG A 307 -12.86 16.66 -10.31
C ARG A 307 -11.62 17.30 -10.91
N VAL A 308 -11.23 18.45 -10.37
CA VAL A 308 -10.00 19.16 -10.69
C VAL A 308 -9.06 19.06 -9.50
N ALA A 309 -7.83 18.58 -9.72
CA ALA A 309 -6.85 18.40 -8.66
C ALA A 309 -5.52 19.06 -9.01
N TYR A 310 -5.05 19.93 -8.11
CA TYR A 310 -3.68 20.40 -8.12
C TYR A 310 -2.74 19.28 -7.65
N VAL A 311 -1.78 18.93 -8.50
CA VAL A 311 -0.79 17.87 -8.26
C VAL A 311 0.61 18.48 -8.23
N PRO A 312 1.14 18.84 -7.05
CA PRO A 312 2.48 19.40 -6.91
C PRO A 312 3.57 18.51 -7.53
N ARG A 313 4.72 19.12 -7.83
CA ARG A 313 5.96 18.35 -8.12
C ARG A 313 6.47 17.70 -6.84
N ASP A 314 7.22 16.60 -6.97
CA ASP A 314 7.70 15.85 -5.82
C ASP A 314 8.55 16.70 -4.85
N ALA A 315 9.29 17.68 -5.39
CA ALA A 315 10.09 18.61 -4.61
C ALA A 315 9.38 19.95 -4.32
N ALA A 316 8.12 20.13 -4.74
CA ALA A 316 7.39 21.36 -4.50
C ALA A 316 6.97 21.48 -3.03
N PRO A 317 7.00 22.67 -2.42
CA PRO A 317 6.71 22.87 -0.99
C PRO A 317 5.22 22.83 -0.64
N PHE A 318 4.36 22.48 -1.58
CA PHE A 318 2.91 22.57 -1.42
C PHE A 318 2.26 21.21 -1.33
N LEU A 319 1.21 21.08 -0.51
CA LEU A 319 0.26 19.98 -0.62
C LEU A 319 -0.63 20.15 -1.84
N GLY A 320 -1.12 19.02 -2.36
CA GLY A 320 -2.15 19.03 -3.38
C GLY A 320 -3.47 19.54 -2.82
N ALA A 321 -4.30 20.07 -3.71
CA ALA A 321 -5.65 20.52 -3.42
C ALA A 321 -6.59 20.01 -4.50
N ASN A 322 -7.87 19.91 -4.21
CA ASN A 322 -8.85 19.54 -5.21
C ASN A 322 -10.11 20.39 -5.06
N ASP A 323 -10.83 20.50 -6.16
CA ASP A 323 -12.15 21.11 -6.26
C ASP A 323 -12.96 20.38 -7.33
N THR A 324 -14.26 20.65 -7.40
CA THR A 324 -15.15 20.05 -8.38
C THR A 324 -15.89 21.12 -9.16
N VAL A 325 -16.00 20.94 -10.47
CA VAL A 325 -16.72 21.84 -11.37
C VAL A 325 -17.82 21.07 -12.11
N ARG A 326 -19.02 21.64 -12.17
CA ARG A 326 -20.10 21.11 -13.00
C ARG A 326 -19.88 21.51 -14.46
N VAL A 327 -19.92 20.54 -15.36
CA VAL A 327 -19.69 20.72 -16.79
C VAL A 327 -20.87 20.13 -17.54
N SER A 328 -21.42 20.88 -18.50
CA SER A 328 -22.42 20.38 -19.45
C SER A 328 -21.78 20.28 -20.83
N VAL A 329 -21.90 19.12 -21.48
CA VAL A 329 -21.28 18.85 -22.79
C VAL A 329 -22.35 18.50 -23.82
N ARG A 330 -22.27 19.14 -24.99
CA ARG A 330 -23.07 18.84 -26.17
C ARG A 330 -22.18 18.21 -27.25
N GLN A 331 -22.64 17.11 -27.83
CA GLN A 331 -21.98 16.46 -28.96
C GLN A 331 -22.33 17.20 -30.27
N VAL A 332 -21.38 17.21 -31.21
CA VAL A 332 -21.56 17.78 -32.55
C VAL A 332 -21.17 16.74 -33.58
N THR A 333 -21.95 16.61 -34.64
CA THR A 333 -21.63 15.69 -35.75
C THR A 333 -20.56 16.34 -36.63
N PRO A 334 -19.40 15.70 -36.84
CA PRO A 334 -18.38 16.24 -37.73
C PRO A 334 -18.86 16.17 -39.19
N ASN A 335 -18.63 17.24 -39.96
CA ASN A 335 -18.83 17.22 -41.40
C ASN A 335 -17.49 16.90 -42.09
N LEU A 336 -17.39 15.72 -42.71
CA LEU A 336 -16.19 15.26 -43.42
C LEU A 336 -16.43 15.28 -44.93
N THR A 337 -15.83 16.23 -45.64
CA THR A 337 -15.81 16.24 -47.11
C THR A 337 -14.51 15.64 -47.62
N ARG A 338 -14.57 14.42 -48.18
CA ARG A 338 -13.43 13.77 -48.81
C ARG A 338 -13.22 14.32 -50.21
N THR A 339 -12.24 15.21 -50.39
CA THR A 339 -11.81 15.63 -51.73
C THR A 339 -10.97 14.54 -52.38
N GLY A 340 -11.63 13.68 -53.16
CA GLY A 340 -10.97 12.67 -53.98
C GLY A 340 -10.25 13.33 -55.16
N ARG A 341 -8.96 13.62 -55.04
CA ARG A 341 -8.12 13.77 -56.23
C ARG A 341 -7.96 12.38 -56.83
N ARG A 342 -8.72 12.08 -57.90
CA ARG A 342 -8.43 10.94 -58.79
C ARG A 342 -7.01 11.15 -59.30
N TRP A 343 -6.08 10.31 -58.85
CA TRP A 343 -4.80 10.15 -59.53
C TRP A 343 -5.11 9.70 -60.97
N PRO A 344 -4.63 10.38 -62.01
CA PRO A 344 -4.81 9.92 -63.38
C PRO A 344 -4.11 8.55 -63.49
N GLY A 345 -4.89 7.54 -63.83
CA GLY A 345 -4.42 6.16 -63.90
C GLY A 345 -3.21 6.06 -64.82
N ARG A 346 -2.15 5.40 -64.32
CA ARG A 346 -1.10 4.87 -65.18
C ARG A 346 -1.76 3.92 -66.18
N CYS A 347 -1.60 4.23 -67.47
CA CYS A 347 -1.92 3.30 -68.54
C CYS A 347 -1.13 2.01 -68.32
N SER A 348 -1.82 0.88 -68.16
CA SER A 348 -1.25 -0.44 -68.27
C SER A 348 -1.24 -0.87 -69.75
N PRO A 349 -0.11 -1.38 -70.28
CA PRO A 349 -0.07 -1.90 -71.63
C PRO A 349 -0.52 -3.36 -71.64
N ARG A 350 -1.17 -3.76 -72.75
CA ARG A 350 -1.58 -5.14 -73.15
C ARG A 350 -2.94 -5.61 -72.63
N ARG A 351 -3.96 -5.58 -73.49
CA ARG A 351 -4.31 -6.70 -74.40
C ARG A 351 -5.48 -6.28 -75.31
N ARG A 352 -5.46 -6.87 -76.51
CA ARG A 352 -6.29 -6.61 -77.69
C ARG A 352 -7.78 -6.87 -77.41
N GLY A 353 -8.67 -6.05 -77.99
CA GLY A 353 -10.09 -6.39 -78.09
C GLY A 353 -11.02 -5.21 -78.39
N ARG A 354 -11.15 -4.87 -79.68
CA ARG A 354 -12.29 -4.18 -80.32
C ARG A 354 -12.82 -2.89 -79.67
N CYS A 355 -12.38 -1.76 -80.20
CA CYS A 355 -13.18 -0.53 -80.24
C CYS A 355 -14.30 -0.70 -81.30
N GLY A 356 -15.54 -0.42 -80.91
CA GLY A 356 -16.70 -0.28 -81.79
C GLY A 356 -17.57 0.91 -81.31
N PRO A 357 -18.27 1.63 -82.21
CA PRO A 357 -18.34 3.09 -82.14
C PRO A 357 -19.59 3.66 -81.45
N ALA A 358 -19.48 4.96 -81.21
CA ALA A 358 -20.46 5.89 -80.68
C ALA A 358 -21.87 5.74 -81.28
N ARG A 359 -22.88 5.87 -80.42
CA ARG A 359 -24.21 6.33 -80.80
C ARG A 359 -24.66 7.45 -79.88
N THR A 360 -24.64 8.65 -80.44
CA THR A 360 -25.47 9.79 -80.07
C THR A 360 -26.94 9.45 -80.28
N HIS A 361 -27.80 9.71 -79.29
CA HIS A 361 -29.20 10.02 -79.56
C HIS A 361 -29.75 11.01 -78.51
N ARG A 362 -30.06 12.21 -79.01
CA ARG A 362 -31.08 13.15 -78.52
C ARG A 362 -32.48 12.56 -78.74
N PRO A 363 -33.53 13.02 -78.02
CA PRO A 363 -34.17 14.31 -78.33
C PRO A 363 -33.70 15.49 -77.48
#